data_AF-A0AAV9CC61-F1
#
_entry.id   AF-A0AAV9CC61-F1
#
_cell.length_a   1.000
_cell.length_b   1.000
_cell.length_c   1.000
_cell.angle_alpha   90.00
_cell.angle_beta   90.00
_cell.angle_gamma   90.00
#
_symmetry.space_group_name_H-M   'P 1'
#
loop_
_entity.id
_entity.type
_entity.pdbx_description
1 polymer ?
#
loop_
_entity_poly.entity_id
_entity_poly.type
_entity_poly.pdbx_seq_one_letter_code
_entity_poly.pdbx_strand_id
1 'polypeptide(L)'
;MEFVSPEGLRLDGRRPMEMRQIRAEIGAVSRADGSAIFEMGNTKVIAAVYGPREVQNRGQQLNDQALIDIFVQVLQADGGTRIACINAATLALADAGIPMRDLVTSCSAGYLKSTPLLDLNYVEDSAGGPDVTVGILPKLDKVTLLQMDAKLPNETFEDVMELAIQGCKAVAQYIRELLLENTKQLE
;
A
#
# COMPACT_ATOMS: atom_id res chain seq x y z
N MET A 1 10.63 -16.56 -20.57
CA MET A 1 11.50 -16.31 -19.39
C MET A 1 11.04 -17.17 -18.23
N GLU A 2 11.95 -17.74 -17.46
CA GLU A 2 11.66 -18.28 -16.12
C GLU A 2 11.72 -17.12 -15.12
N PHE A 3 10.62 -16.91 -14.38
CA PHE A 3 10.53 -15.84 -13.38
C PHE A 3 11.12 -16.25 -12.03
N VAL A 4 11.22 -17.56 -11.82
CA VAL A 4 11.88 -18.19 -10.69
C VAL A 4 12.93 -19.14 -11.24
N SER A 5 14.17 -18.99 -10.81
CA SER A 5 15.28 -19.86 -11.20
C SER A 5 15.14 -21.25 -10.55
N PRO A 6 15.84 -22.29 -11.05
CA PRO A 6 15.86 -23.60 -10.41
C PRO A 6 16.31 -23.58 -8.93
N GLU A 7 17.07 -22.55 -8.54
CA GLU A 7 17.51 -22.29 -7.17
C GLU A 7 16.43 -21.62 -6.28
N GLY A 8 15.24 -21.35 -6.83
CA GLY A 8 14.11 -20.75 -6.12
C GLY A 8 14.21 -19.24 -5.94
N LEU A 9 15.03 -18.56 -6.74
CA LEU A 9 15.21 -17.11 -6.70
C LEU A 9 14.46 -16.41 -7.83
N ARG A 10 13.90 -15.25 -7.54
CA ARG A 10 13.29 -14.38 -8.55
C ARG A 10 14.34 -13.66 -9.39
N LEU A 11 13.89 -12.99 -10.46
CA LEU A 11 14.75 -12.18 -11.33
C LEU A 11 15.51 -11.06 -10.58
N ASP A 12 14.95 -10.58 -9.48
CA ASP A 12 15.55 -9.56 -8.61
C ASP A 12 16.36 -10.14 -7.43
N GLY A 13 16.51 -11.46 -7.37
CA GLY A 13 17.26 -12.16 -6.32
C GLY A 13 16.49 -12.42 -5.03
N ARG A 14 15.21 -12.02 -4.92
CA ARG A 14 14.36 -12.30 -3.75
C ARG A 14 13.79 -13.71 -3.76
N ARG A 15 13.29 -14.17 -2.62
CA ARG A 15 12.47 -15.39 -2.51
C ARG A 15 11.00 -15.15 -2.89
N PRO A 16 10.24 -16.19 -3.26
CA PRO A 16 8.80 -16.10 -3.55
C PRO A 16 7.92 -15.46 -2.47
N MET A 17 8.30 -15.53 -1.20
CA MET A 17 7.51 -14.97 -0.09
C MET A 17 8.13 -13.68 0.50
N GLU A 18 9.16 -13.14 -0.15
CA GLU A 18 9.91 -11.99 0.35
C GLU A 18 9.48 -10.70 -0.35
N MET A 19 9.06 -9.70 0.43
CA MET A 19 8.70 -8.37 -0.08
C MET A 19 9.94 -7.55 -0.45
N ARG A 20 9.76 -6.52 -1.29
CA ARG A 20 10.82 -5.54 -1.53
C ARG A 20 11.12 -4.74 -0.27
N GLN A 21 12.30 -4.10 -0.24
CA GLN A 21 12.63 -3.16 0.83
C GLN A 21 11.59 -2.03 0.84
N ILE A 22 11.03 -1.77 2.02
CA ILE A 22 10.11 -0.67 2.25
C ILE A 22 10.87 0.47 2.91
N ARG A 23 10.65 1.69 2.42
CA ARG A 23 11.10 2.93 3.06
C ARG A 23 9.95 3.90 3.05
N ALA A 24 9.80 4.66 4.12
CA ALA A 24 8.84 5.75 4.13
C ALA A 24 9.35 6.92 4.95
N GLU A 25 8.89 8.11 4.57
CA GLU A 25 9.21 9.38 5.18
C GLU A 25 7.91 10.13 5.42
N ILE A 26 7.74 10.65 6.63
CA ILE A 26 6.54 11.37 7.06
C ILE A 26 6.85 12.86 7.05
N GLY A 27 5.87 13.73 6.76
CA GLY A 27 6.07 15.18 6.73
C GLY A 27 6.82 15.69 5.50
N ALA A 28 6.83 14.94 4.40
CA ALA A 28 7.57 15.28 3.19
C ALA A 28 7.13 16.59 2.48
N VAL A 29 5.89 17.04 2.71
CA VAL A 29 5.33 18.27 2.13
C VAL A 29 4.96 19.24 3.27
N SER A 30 5.84 20.20 3.52
CA SER A 30 5.71 21.17 4.63
C SER A 30 4.46 22.06 4.60
N ARG A 31 3.76 22.14 3.45
CA ARG A 31 2.54 22.96 3.29
C ARG A 31 1.25 22.15 3.44
N ALA A 32 1.35 20.83 3.50
CA ALA A 32 0.20 19.96 3.72
C ALA A 32 -0.07 19.82 5.22
N ASP A 33 -1.32 19.54 5.59
CA ASP A 33 -1.66 19.23 6.99
C ASP A 33 -1.05 17.89 7.40
N GLY A 34 -0.94 16.95 6.46
CA GLY A 34 -0.12 15.75 6.60
C GLY A 34 0.39 15.26 5.26
N SER A 35 1.53 14.59 5.26
CA SER A 35 2.16 14.10 4.03
C SER A 35 3.07 12.92 4.28
N ALA A 36 3.28 12.12 3.24
CA ALA A 36 4.20 11.00 3.31
C ALA A 36 4.77 10.65 1.94
N ILE A 37 6.03 10.23 1.92
CA ILE A 37 6.62 9.49 0.81
C ILE A 37 6.67 8.02 1.22
N PHE A 38 6.23 7.15 0.33
CA PHE A 38 6.32 5.70 0.50
C PHE A 38 7.05 5.09 -0.70
N GLU A 39 8.05 4.28 -0.40
CA GLU A 39 8.89 3.56 -1.35
C GLU A 39 8.79 2.06 -1.08
N MET A 40 8.47 1.30 -2.13
CA MET A 40 8.45 -0.15 -2.11
C MET A 40 9.30 -0.67 -3.26
N GLY A 41 10.54 -1.05 -2.96
CA GLY A 41 11.58 -1.22 -3.97
C GLY A 41 11.78 0.06 -4.77
N ASN A 42 11.56 0.01 -6.09
CA ASN A 42 11.68 1.18 -6.95
C ASN A 42 10.37 1.96 -7.15
N THR A 43 9.24 1.44 -6.66
CA THR A 43 7.96 2.16 -6.71
C THR A 43 7.99 3.25 -5.64
N LYS A 44 7.91 4.51 -6.06
CA LYS A 44 7.94 5.68 -5.18
C LYS A 44 6.69 6.52 -5.37
N VAL A 45 6.01 6.79 -4.27
CA VAL A 45 4.75 7.55 -4.23
C VAL A 45 4.83 8.62 -3.16
N ILE A 46 4.28 9.79 -3.45
CA ILE A 46 4.07 10.85 -2.47
C ILE A 46 2.58 11.09 -2.29
N ALA A 47 2.15 11.22 -1.04
CA ALA A 47 0.78 11.57 -0.67
C ALA A 47 0.79 12.85 0.18
N ALA A 48 -0.20 13.71 -0.05
CA ALA A 48 -0.43 14.93 0.69
C ALA A 48 -1.92 15.04 1.03
N VAL A 49 -2.20 15.40 2.28
CA VAL A 49 -3.53 15.54 2.84
C VAL A 49 -3.74 16.99 3.25
N TYR A 50 -4.90 17.53 2.88
CA TYR A 50 -5.33 18.87 3.26
C TYR A 50 -6.73 18.81 3.88
N GLY A 51 -6.87 19.43 5.05
CA GLY A 51 -8.08 19.42 5.85
C GLY A 51 -7.95 18.63 7.15
N PRO A 52 -9.02 18.55 7.95
CA PRO A 52 -10.41 18.89 7.60
C PRO A 52 -10.67 20.39 7.40
N ARG A 53 -11.32 20.76 6.28
CA ARG A 53 -11.67 22.16 5.94
C ARG A 53 -13.15 22.32 5.59
N GLU A 54 -13.72 23.50 5.81
CA GLU A 54 -15.12 23.79 5.43
C GLU A 54 -15.31 23.86 3.92
N VAL A 55 -16.48 23.43 3.44
CA VAL A 55 -16.86 23.50 2.02
C VAL A 55 -17.16 24.95 1.63
N GLN A 56 -16.30 25.55 0.79
CA GLN A 56 -16.42 26.97 0.38
C GLN A 56 -17.55 27.23 -0.65
N ASN A 57 -18.07 26.20 -1.32
CA ASN A 57 -19.13 26.34 -2.32
C ASN A 57 -20.50 26.54 -1.66
N ARG A 58 -20.98 27.80 -1.64
CA ARG A 58 -22.28 28.20 -1.06
C ARG A 58 -23.51 27.42 -1.57
N GLY A 59 -23.45 26.83 -2.77
CA GLY A 59 -24.55 26.06 -3.35
C GLY A 59 -24.69 24.62 -2.85
N GLN A 60 -23.65 24.08 -2.21
CA GLN A 60 -23.60 22.71 -1.68
C GLN A 60 -23.26 22.68 -0.18
N GLN A 61 -23.41 23.83 0.48
CA GLN A 61 -23.01 24.03 1.86
C GLN A 61 -23.96 23.27 2.79
N LEU A 62 -23.55 22.06 3.15
CA LEU A 62 -24.11 21.30 4.26
C LEU A 62 -23.35 21.73 5.51
N ASN A 63 -24.03 22.39 6.45
CA ASN A 63 -23.42 23.08 7.60
C ASN A 63 -22.66 22.16 8.57
N ASP A 64 -22.69 20.84 8.37
CA ASP A 64 -22.08 19.83 9.25
C ASP A 64 -21.01 18.98 8.53
N GLN A 65 -20.50 19.42 7.37
CA GLN A 65 -19.54 18.64 6.58
C GLN A 65 -18.16 19.29 6.50
N ALA A 66 -17.15 18.54 6.92
CA ALA A 66 -15.76 18.83 6.64
C ALA A 66 -15.28 18.08 5.40
N LEU A 67 -14.36 18.69 4.68
CA LEU A 67 -13.75 18.15 3.48
C LEU A 67 -12.28 17.83 3.76
N ILE A 68 -11.87 16.64 3.34
CA ILE A 68 -10.48 16.16 3.45
C ILE A 68 -10.06 15.79 2.02
N ASP A 69 -9.09 16.53 1.50
CA ASP A 69 -8.52 16.25 0.19
C ASP A 69 -7.27 15.40 0.35
N ILE A 70 -7.22 14.29 -0.38
CA ILE A 70 -6.06 13.41 -0.42
C ILE A 70 -5.53 13.43 -1.85
N PHE A 71 -4.33 13.96 -2.03
CA PHE A 71 -3.62 13.93 -3.30
C PHE A 71 -2.53 12.87 -3.24
N VAL A 72 -2.50 12.00 -4.23
CA VAL A 72 -1.48 10.97 -4.35
C VAL A 72 -0.84 11.08 -5.72
N GLN A 73 0.49 11.18 -5.75
CA GLN A 73 1.26 11.26 -6.97
C GLN A 73 2.30 10.14 -7.00
N VAL A 74 2.25 9.34 -8.05
CA VAL A 74 3.27 8.33 -8.33
C VAL A 74 4.47 9.04 -8.96
N LEU A 75 5.63 8.94 -8.32
CA LEU A 75 6.89 9.50 -8.81
C LEU A 75 7.62 8.50 -9.70
N GLN A 76 7.61 7.23 -9.30
CA GLN A 76 8.18 6.11 -10.05
C GLN A 76 7.32 4.87 -9.87
N ALA A 77 7.07 4.14 -10.96
CA ALA A 77 6.25 2.94 -10.96
C ALA A 77 7.08 1.72 -11.38
N ASP A 78 7.13 0.72 -10.50
CA ASP A 78 7.82 -0.56 -10.73
C ASP A 78 6.96 -1.75 -10.22
N GLY A 79 5.65 -1.72 -10.51
CA GLY A 79 4.70 -2.72 -10.02
C GLY A 79 4.20 -2.45 -8.59
N GLY A 80 2.99 -2.92 -8.28
CA GLY A 80 2.36 -2.67 -6.97
C GLY A 80 1.99 -1.20 -6.73
N THR A 81 1.82 -0.39 -7.77
CA THR A 81 1.59 1.06 -7.67
C THR A 81 0.38 1.42 -6.81
N ARG A 82 -0.74 0.69 -6.96
CA ARG A 82 -1.97 0.90 -6.17
C ARG A 82 -1.71 0.72 -4.67
N ILE A 83 -0.93 -0.28 -4.32
CA ILE A 83 -0.60 -0.63 -2.94
C ILE A 83 0.27 0.45 -2.30
N ALA A 84 1.30 0.89 -3.04
CA ALA A 84 2.15 2.00 -2.60
C ALA A 84 1.31 3.27 -2.36
N CYS A 85 0.34 3.56 -3.22
CA CYS A 85 -0.59 4.68 -3.04
C CYS A 85 -1.44 4.57 -1.77
N ILE A 86 -2.02 3.40 -1.48
CA ILE A 86 -2.85 3.19 -0.28
C ILE A 86 -2.01 3.34 0.99
N ASN A 87 -0.80 2.77 1.00
CA ASN A 87 0.10 2.85 2.14
C ASN A 87 0.61 4.29 2.35
N ALA A 88 0.95 5.01 1.28
CA ALA A 88 1.32 6.43 1.34
C ALA A 88 0.18 7.30 1.86
N ALA A 89 -1.04 7.12 1.36
CA ALA A 89 -2.21 7.87 1.81
C ALA A 89 -2.51 7.62 3.29
N THR A 90 -2.36 6.38 3.75
CA THR A 90 -2.56 6.02 5.16
C THR A 90 -1.55 6.72 6.06
N LEU A 91 -0.28 6.76 5.67
CA LEU A 91 0.75 7.50 6.39
C LEU A 91 0.45 9.01 6.42
N ALA A 92 0.07 9.60 5.28
CA ALA A 92 -0.26 11.02 5.20
C ALA A 92 -1.49 11.39 6.04
N LEU A 93 -2.50 10.52 6.11
CA LEU A 93 -3.66 10.71 6.99
C LEU A 93 -3.30 10.61 8.47
N ALA A 94 -2.38 9.69 8.82
CA ALA A 94 -1.88 9.55 10.18
C ALA A 94 -1.05 10.78 10.59
N ASP A 95 -0.21 11.29 9.70
CA ASP A 95 0.58 12.51 9.89
C ASP A 95 -0.31 13.75 10.09
N ALA A 96 -1.40 13.86 9.32
CA ALA A 96 -2.40 14.92 9.48
C ALA A 96 -3.17 14.85 10.81
N GLY A 97 -2.96 13.80 11.62
CA GLY A 97 -3.68 13.59 12.88
C GLY A 97 -5.17 13.32 12.69
N ILE A 98 -5.60 12.88 11.50
CA ILE A 98 -7.01 12.60 11.22
C ILE A 98 -7.40 11.30 11.93
N PRO A 99 -8.45 11.29 12.76
CA PRO A 99 -8.85 10.10 13.51
C PRO A 99 -9.37 9.02 12.56
N MET A 100 -8.61 7.93 12.45
CA MET A 100 -8.97 6.73 11.71
C MET A 100 -9.32 5.58 12.66
N ARG A 101 -10.21 4.67 12.24
CA ARG A 101 -10.57 3.49 13.03
C ARG A 101 -9.39 2.54 13.23
N ASP A 102 -8.57 2.39 12.20
CA ASP A 102 -7.32 1.65 12.17
C ASP A 102 -6.53 2.11 10.94
N LEU A 103 -5.24 1.76 10.88
CA LEU A 103 -4.40 2.01 9.71
C LEU A 103 -4.86 1.10 8.56
N VAL A 104 -4.98 1.64 7.34
CA VAL A 104 -5.25 0.81 6.17
C VAL A 104 -3.90 0.39 5.57
N THR A 105 -3.70 -0.92 5.41
CA THR A 105 -2.47 -1.43 4.78
C THR A 105 -2.84 -2.33 3.62
N SER A 106 -1.97 -2.36 2.62
CA SER A 106 -2.20 -3.15 1.42
C SER A 106 -0.93 -3.85 0.96
N CYS A 107 -1.14 -4.94 0.23
CA CYS A 107 -0.11 -5.75 -0.39
C CYS A 107 -0.72 -6.47 -1.61
N SER A 108 0.13 -6.90 -2.54
CA SER A 108 -0.23 -7.73 -3.68
C SER A 108 0.37 -9.10 -3.50
N ALA A 109 -0.33 -10.10 -4.00
CA ALA A 109 0.26 -11.38 -4.29
C ALA A 109 -0.17 -11.82 -5.68
N GLY A 110 0.79 -12.29 -6.47
CA GLY A 110 0.53 -12.87 -7.77
C GLY A 110 0.73 -14.37 -7.78
N TYR A 111 0.27 -15.00 -8.85
CA TYR A 111 0.53 -16.42 -9.09
C TYR A 111 1.14 -16.62 -10.46
N LEU A 112 2.43 -16.94 -10.49
CA LEU A 112 3.19 -17.15 -11.73
C LEU A 112 3.77 -18.56 -11.76
N LYS A 113 3.55 -19.27 -12.89
CA LYS A 113 4.09 -20.62 -13.14
C LYS A 113 3.93 -21.58 -11.95
N SER A 114 2.73 -21.64 -11.39
CA SER A 114 2.38 -22.49 -10.26
C SER A 114 3.00 -22.11 -8.90
N THR A 115 3.60 -20.93 -8.78
CA THR A 115 4.19 -20.43 -7.53
C THR A 115 3.53 -19.11 -7.13
N PRO A 116 3.03 -18.97 -5.89
CA PRO A 116 2.56 -17.69 -5.38
C PRO A 116 3.76 -16.79 -5.06
N LEU A 117 3.70 -15.54 -5.53
CA LEU A 117 4.73 -14.53 -5.35
C LEU A 117 4.14 -13.35 -4.58
N LEU A 118 4.73 -13.00 -3.44
CA LEU A 118 4.35 -11.82 -2.67
C LEU A 118 5.01 -10.56 -3.28
N ASP A 119 4.26 -9.48 -3.44
CA ASP A 119 4.75 -8.19 -3.96
C ASP A 119 5.45 -8.30 -5.32
N LEU A 120 4.64 -8.19 -6.38
CA LEU A 120 5.08 -8.29 -7.77
C LEU A 120 5.84 -7.04 -8.23
N ASN A 121 6.91 -7.24 -8.98
CA ASN A 121 7.60 -6.17 -9.73
C ASN A 121 6.93 -5.90 -11.10
N TYR A 122 7.38 -4.86 -11.80
CA TYR A 122 6.82 -4.51 -13.12
C TYR A 122 6.93 -5.64 -14.15
N VAL A 123 8.01 -6.43 -14.12
CA VAL A 123 8.27 -7.51 -15.08
C VAL A 123 7.33 -8.69 -14.84
N GLU A 124 7.05 -9.00 -13.57
CA GLU A 124 6.12 -10.05 -13.14
C GLU A 124 4.67 -9.64 -13.41
N ASP A 125 4.32 -8.39 -13.14
CA ASP A 125 3.01 -7.79 -13.43
C ASP A 125 2.74 -7.75 -14.95
N SER A 126 3.72 -7.28 -15.73
CA SER A 126 3.64 -7.24 -17.20
C SER A 126 3.62 -8.61 -17.87
N ALA A 127 3.95 -9.68 -17.14
CA ALA A 127 3.84 -11.04 -17.65
C ALA A 127 2.37 -11.47 -17.87
N GLY A 128 1.41 -10.70 -17.36
CA GLY A 128 -0.02 -11.00 -17.48
C GLY A 128 -0.46 -12.15 -16.58
N GLY A 129 0.30 -12.42 -15.51
CA GLY A 129 -0.11 -13.34 -14.47
C GLY A 129 -1.28 -12.77 -13.65
N PRO A 130 -2.06 -13.62 -12.99
CA PRO A 130 -3.04 -13.16 -12.03
C PRO A 130 -2.39 -12.45 -10.85
N ASP A 131 -2.86 -11.22 -10.59
CA ASP A 131 -2.49 -10.36 -9.47
C ASP A 131 -3.70 -10.16 -8.56
N VAL A 132 -3.52 -10.41 -7.26
CA VAL A 132 -4.52 -10.18 -6.22
C VAL A 132 -3.99 -9.09 -5.29
N THR A 133 -4.62 -7.92 -5.36
CA THR A 133 -4.37 -6.81 -4.44
C THR A 133 -5.36 -6.85 -3.29
N VAL A 134 -4.85 -6.82 -2.06
CA VAL A 134 -5.66 -6.81 -0.83
C VAL A 134 -5.33 -5.60 0.01
N GLY A 135 -6.35 -4.92 0.54
CA GLY A 135 -6.26 -3.91 1.58
C GLY A 135 -6.97 -4.39 2.84
N ILE A 136 -6.33 -4.25 4.01
CA ILE A 136 -6.88 -4.67 5.31
C ILE A 136 -6.76 -3.59 6.38
N LEU A 137 -7.62 -3.71 7.38
CA LEU A 137 -7.52 -3.08 8.70
C LEU A 137 -6.91 -4.12 9.66
N PRO A 138 -5.60 -4.07 9.94
CA PRO A 138 -4.86 -5.14 10.62
C PRO A 138 -5.29 -5.40 12.08
N LYS A 139 -5.85 -4.43 12.82
CA LYS A 139 -6.43 -4.66 14.16
C LYS A 139 -7.82 -5.27 14.10
N LEU A 140 -8.62 -4.87 13.11
CA LEU A 140 -10.00 -5.32 12.97
C LEU A 140 -10.11 -6.62 12.17
N ASP A 141 -9.02 -7.05 11.52
CA ASP A 141 -8.93 -8.19 10.60
C ASP A 141 -10.03 -8.14 9.53
N LYS A 142 -10.28 -6.94 9.00
CA LYS A 142 -11.29 -6.68 7.96
C LYS A 142 -10.63 -6.28 6.65
N VAL A 143 -11.08 -6.90 5.56
CA VAL A 143 -10.71 -6.50 4.19
C VAL A 143 -11.48 -5.24 3.81
N THR A 144 -10.76 -4.21 3.38
CA THR A 144 -11.32 -2.95 2.86
C THR A 144 -11.33 -2.90 1.35
N LEU A 145 -10.36 -3.57 0.72
CA LEU A 145 -10.19 -3.63 -0.71
C LEU A 145 -9.77 -5.04 -1.11
N LEU A 146 -10.41 -5.59 -2.12
CA LEU A 146 -9.99 -6.80 -2.80
C LEU A 146 -10.14 -6.53 -4.29
N GLN A 147 -9.03 -6.59 -5.02
CA GLN A 147 -9.00 -6.47 -6.47
C GLN A 147 -8.20 -7.62 -7.03
N MET A 148 -8.69 -8.21 -8.12
CA MET A 148 -7.99 -9.27 -8.83
C MET A 148 -8.02 -8.96 -10.31
N ASP A 149 -6.84 -8.95 -10.92
CA ASP A 149 -6.65 -8.87 -12.35
C ASP A 149 -6.30 -10.27 -12.87
N ALA A 150 -7.02 -10.71 -13.91
CA ALA A 150 -6.99 -12.06 -14.50
C ALA A 150 -7.71 -13.19 -13.71
N LYS A 151 -7.88 -14.33 -14.37
CA LYS A 151 -8.63 -15.48 -13.86
C LYS A 151 -7.70 -16.40 -13.09
N LEU A 152 -8.18 -16.87 -11.94
CA LEU A 152 -7.42 -17.78 -11.07
C LEU A 152 -8.38 -18.82 -10.47
N PRO A 153 -7.98 -20.11 -10.35
CA PRO A 153 -8.81 -21.14 -9.74
C PRO A 153 -9.07 -20.85 -8.25
N ASN A 154 -10.27 -21.17 -7.75
CA ASN A 154 -10.66 -20.83 -6.38
C ASN A 154 -9.71 -21.36 -5.30
N GLU A 155 -9.19 -22.58 -5.45
CA GLU A 155 -8.24 -23.17 -4.48
C GLU A 155 -6.96 -22.32 -4.39
N THR A 156 -6.40 -21.95 -5.53
CA THR A 156 -5.21 -21.09 -5.60
C THR A 156 -5.51 -19.68 -5.10
N PHE A 157 -6.75 -19.21 -5.23
CA PHE A 157 -7.14 -17.86 -4.84
C PHE A 157 -7.06 -17.69 -3.32
N GLU A 158 -7.51 -18.70 -2.58
CA GLU A 158 -7.43 -18.70 -1.12
C GLU A 158 -5.98 -18.62 -0.65
N ASP A 159 -5.09 -19.43 -1.23
CA ASP A 159 -3.65 -19.42 -0.92
C ASP A 159 -2.99 -18.06 -1.20
N VAL A 160 -3.26 -17.47 -2.37
CA VAL A 160 -2.70 -16.19 -2.79
C VAL A 160 -3.24 -15.04 -1.94
N MET A 161 -4.53 -15.07 -1.62
CA MET A 161 -5.16 -14.08 -0.76
C MET A 161 -4.59 -14.13 0.65
N GLU A 162 -4.39 -15.33 1.21
CA GLU A 162 -3.77 -15.48 2.53
C GLU A 162 -2.34 -14.94 2.54
N LEU A 163 -1.56 -15.22 1.50
CA LEU A 163 -0.21 -14.67 1.35
C LEU A 163 -0.23 -13.14 1.29
N ALA A 164 -1.14 -12.54 0.53
CA ALA A 164 -1.30 -11.09 0.47
C ALA A 164 -1.66 -10.50 1.85
N ILE A 165 -2.55 -11.15 2.61
CA ILE A 165 -2.94 -10.71 3.96
C ILE A 165 -1.74 -10.77 4.91
N GLN A 166 -0.91 -11.82 4.84
CA GLN A 166 0.32 -11.91 5.63
C GLN A 166 1.28 -10.76 5.28
N GLY A 167 1.43 -10.45 3.99
CA GLY A 167 2.18 -9.29 3.52
C GLY A 167 1.66 -7.97 4.09
N CYS A 168 0.34 -7.74 4.04
CA CYS A 168 -0.27 -6.55 4.63
C CYS A 168 0.02 -6.42 6.14
N LYS A 169 -0.04 -7.53 6.89
CA LYS A 169 0.27 -7.54 8.33
C LYS A 169 1.73 -7.15 8.60
N ALA A 170 2.66 -7.61 7.77
CA ALA A 170 4.06 -7.21 7.86
C ALA A 170 4.27 -5.72 7.53
N VAL A 171 3.62 -5.20 6.48
CA VAL A 171 3.64 -3.77 6.15
C VAL A 171 3.04 -2.93 7.29
N ALA A 172 1.97 -3.40 7.92
CA ALA A 172 1.34 -2.73 9.06
C ALA A 172 2.25 -2.63 10.27
N GLN A 173 3.05 -3.66 10.54
CA GLN A 173 4.03 -3.61 11.60
C GLN A 173 5.08 -2.54 11.30
N TYR A 174 5.65 -2.53 10.09
CA TYR A 174 6.63 -1.53 9.66
C TYR A 174 6.10 -0.09 9.77
N ILE A 175 4.89 0.16 9.25
CA ILE A 175 4.26 1.50 9.29
C ILE A 175 4.03 1.95 10.75
N ARG A 176 3.62 1.05 11.64
CA ARG A 176 3.42 1.37 13.06
C ARG A 176 4.73 1.73 13.75
N GLU A 177 5.78 0.96 13.52
CA GLU A 177 7.11 1.22 14.07
C GLU A 177 7.60 2.60 13.63
N LEU A 178 7.47 2.91 12.33
CA LEU A 178 7.83 4.21 11.77
C LEU A 178 7.03 5.38 12.41
N LEU A 179 5.71 5.24 12.56
CA LEU A 179 4.89 6.28 13.19
C LEU A 179 5.29 6.53 14.65
N LEU A 180 5.62 5.46 15.38
CA LEU A 180 6.08 5.56 16.77
C LEU A 180 7.45 6.23 16.88
N GLU A 181 8.39 5.91 15.98
CA GLU A 181 9.69 6.57 15.91
C GLU A 181 9.56 8.05 15.59
N ASN A 182 8.72 8.41 14.61
CA ASN A 182 8.49 9.80 14.25
C ASN A 182 7.87 10.60 15.41
N THR A 183 6.92 9.99 16.14
CA THR A 183 6.29 10.64 17.30
C THR A 183 7.32 10.94 18.40
N LYS A 184 8.26 10.03 18.65
CA LYS A 184 9.32 10.22 19.66
C LYS A 184 10.33 11.31 19.29
N GLN A 185 10.50 11.63 18.01
CA GLN A 185 11.38 12.72 17.57
C GLN A 185 10.73 14.10 17.71
N LEU A 186 9.40 14.14 17.82
CA LEU A 186 8.61 15.36 17.99
C LEU A 186 8.39 15.74 19.47
N GLU A 187 8.62 14.80 20.40
CA GLU A 187 8.64 15.02 21.86
C GLU A 187 9.97 15.61 22.35
#